data_AF-A0A177APP8-F1
#
_entry.id   AF-A0A177APP8-F1
#
_cell.length_a   1.000
_cell.length_b   1.000
_cell.length_c   1.000
_cell.angle_alpha   90.00
_cell.angle_beta   90.00
_cell.angle_gamma   90.00
#
_symmetry.space_group_name_H-M   'P 1'
#
loop_
_entity.id
_entity.type
_entity.pdbx_description
1 polymer ?
#
loop_
_entity_poly.entity_id
_entity_poly.type
_entity_poly.pdbx_seq_one_letter_code
_entity_poly.pdbx_strand_id
1 'polypeptide(L)'
;MSAISIVNPKAEHARSSIALSVNLSAAKGLQTMLSTNLGPHGTVKMLVSGAGDLKFTKDGSVLLNEMQLTHPTAVLIARSATAQDDVTGDGTTSNVLIIGEVLQKAMISLNEGVHPTIIVNGINAAKKICLQTLDNMRWRSDGKDFSTPFLDRSALINVALTTLKTKLVNNVSNILAQHIVDAVLTVKQPNEPIDLFMIEIMEIMNRVDTDSKYFYNFQLY
;
A
#
# COMPACT_ATOMS: atom_id res chain seq x y z
N MET A 1 36.09 9.32 23.08
CA MET A 1 35.08 8.27 23.33
C MET A 1 33.70 8.91 23.34
N SER A 2 32.71 8.26 22.73
CA SER A 2 31.31 8.72 22.79
C SER A 2 30.84 8.66 24.25
N ALA A 3 30.13 9.67 24.75
CA ALA A 3 29.51 9.60 26.08
C ALA A 3 28.65 8.33 26.29
N ILE A 4 28.12 7.75 25.20
CA ILE A 4 27.32 6.53 25.25
C ILE A 4 28.20 5.27 25.35
N SER A 5 29.42 5.26 24.80
CA SER A 5 30.34 4.13 24.98
C SER A 5 30.86 4.02 26.42
N ILE A 6 30.69 5.08 27.21
CA ILE A 6 30.97 5.08 28.65
C ILE A 6 29.83 4.39 29.42
N VAL A 7 28.59 4.48 28.94
CA VAL A 7 27.41 3.88 29.58
C VAL A 7 27.27 2.41 29.24
N ASN A 8 27.46 2.03 27.97
CA ASN A 8 27.47 0.62 27.56
C ASN A 8 28.53 0.40 26.45
N PRO A 9 29.62 -0.33 26.73
CA PRO A 9 30.69 -0.58 25.77
C PRO A 9 30.26 -1.39 24.53
N LYS A 10 29.18 -2.17 24.63
CA LYS A 10 28.68 -3.03 23.54
C LYS A 10 27.62 -2.36 22.67
N ALA A 11 27.24 -1.13 22.98
CA ALA A 11 26.14 -0.49 22.28
C ALA A 11 26.63 0.18 20.99
N GLU A 12 25.95 -0.12 19.89
CA GLU A 12 26.22 0.50 18.59
C GLU A 12 25.42 1.80 18.45
N HIS A 13 26.05 2.83 17.88
CA HIS A 13 25.42 4.14 17.70
C HIS A 13 25.84 4.77 16.39
N ALA A 14 24.85 5.25 15.64
CA ALA A 14 25.08 6.17 14.54
C ALA A 14 24.88 7.61 15.03
N ARG A 15 25.76 8.54 14.64
CA ARG A 15 25.69 9.96 15.02
C ARG A 15 25.47 10.84 13.80
N SER A 16 24.65 11.89 13.98
CA SER A 16 24.47 13.01 13.04
C SER A 16 24.29 12.56 11.58
N SER A 17 25.20 12.94 10.67
CA SER A 17 25.14 12.64 9.24
C SER A 17 25.21 11.15 8.92
N ILE A 18 25.92 10.35 9.72
CA ILE A 18 26.04 8.90 9.52
C ILE A 18 24.66 8.25 9.74
N ALA A 19 23.92 8.68 10.77
CA ALA A 19 22.58 8.17 11.03
C ALA A 19 21.62 8.49 9.87
N LEU A 20 21.70 9.71 9.32
CA LEU A 20 20.89 10.11 8.17
C LEU A 20 21.21 9.29 6.92
N SER A 21 22.49 9.04 6.64
CA SER A 21 22.93 8.23 5.51
C SER A 21 22.48 6.77 5.63
N VAL A 22 22.61 6.17 6.82
CA VAL A 22 22.15 4.81 7.11
C VAL A 22 20.63 4.68 6.92
N ASN A 23 19.87 5.65 7.44
CA ASN A 23 18.42 5.70 7.28
C ASN A 23 18.00 5.80 5.80
N LEU A 24 18.67 6.65 5.03
CA LEU A 24 18.41 6.79 3.60
C LEU A 24 18.73 5.51 2.83
N SER A 25 19.86 4.87 3.14
CA SER A 25 20.27 3.63 2.49
C SER A 25 19.21 2.54 2.67
N ALA A 26 18.67 2.40 3.89
CA ALA A 26 17.59 1.45 4.18
C ALA A 26 16.30 1.77 3.41
N ALA A 27 15.88 3.05 3.41
CA ALA A 27 14.69 3.49 2.68
C ALA A 27 14.82 3.26 1.17
N LYS A 28 15.99 3.59 0.60
CA LYS A 28 16.31 3.39 -0.82
C LYS A 28 16.36 1.91 -1.19
N GLY A 29 16.89 1.06 -0.29
CA GLY A 29 16.90 -0.38 -0.45
C GLY A 29 15.48 -0.94 -0.59
N LEU A 30 14.58 -0.59 0.34
CA LEU A 30 13.17 -0.98 0.27
C LEU A 30 12.47 -0.43 -0.98
N GLN A 31 12.69 0.84 -1.32
CA GLN A 31 12.14 1.46 -2.52
C GLN A 31 12.54 0.68 -3.78
N THR A 32 13.82 0.34 -3.92
CA THR A 32 14.35 -0.39 -5.08
C THR A 32 13.77 -1.81 -5.16
N MET A 33 13.55 -2.46 -4.01
CA MET A 33 12.96 -3.79 -3.97
C MET A 33 11.47 -3.78 -4.35
N LEU A 34 10.73 -2.76 -3.93
CA LEU A 34 9.29 -2.66 -4.14
C LEU A 34 8.90 -1.98 -5.47
N SER A 35 9.80 -1.20 -6.08
CA SER A 35 9.52 -0.49 -7.35
C SER A 35 9.15 -1.44 -8.48
N THR A 36 9.74 -2.64 -8.49
CA THR A 36 9.44 -3.68 -9.47
C THR A 36 8.01 -4.21 -9.38
N ASN A 37 7.32 -4.03 -8.25
CA ASN A 37 5.96 -4.53 -8.03
C ASN A 37 4.89 -3.54 -8.48
N LEU A 38 5.25 -2.28 -8.72
CA LEU A 38 4.27 -1.23 -8.95
C LEU A 38 3.59 -1.36 -10.33
N GLY A 39 2.27 -1.21 -10.34
CA GLY A 39 1.46 -1.15 -11.56
C GLY A 39 1.12 -2.51 -12.19
N PRO A 40 0.30 -2.55 -13.24
CA PRO A 40 -0.17 -3.80 -13.85
C PRO A 40 0.95 -4.64 -14.46
N HIS A 41 1.99 -3.99 -14.98
CA HIS A 41 3.19 -4.65 -15.52
C HIS A 41 4.27 -4.96 -14.46
N GLY A 42 4.00 -4.69 -13.18
CA GLY A 42 4.90 -5.06 -12.09
C GLY A 42 5.07 -6.57 -11.98
N THR A 43 6.24 -7.00 -11.50
CA THR A 43 6.61 -8.40 -11.34
C THR A 43 6.01 -9.00 -10.07
N VAL A 44 5.69 -10.29 -10.14
CA VAL A 44 5.30 -11.08 -8.95
C VAL A 44 6.57 -11.60 -8.29
N LYS A 45 6.64 -11.50 -6.97
CA LYS A 45 7.76 -12.02 -6.19
C LYS A 45 7.36 -13.35 -5.54
N MET A 46 8.25 -14.34 -5.69
CA MET A 46 8.15 -15.62 -5.00
C MET A 46 8.99 -15.54 -3.73
N LEU A 47 8.35 -15.74 -2.59
CA LEU A 47 8.97 -15.80 -1.27
C LEU A 47 9.03 -17.26 -0.84
N VAL A 48 10.17 -17.67 -0.31
CA VAL A 48 10.39 -19.02 0.22
C VAL A 48 10.67 -18.90 1.71
N SER A 49 9.80 -19.48 2.53
CA SER A 49 10.01 -19.53 3.98
C SER A 49 11.10 -20.54 4.34
N GLY A 50 11.66 -20.43 5.55
CA GLY A 50 12.62 -21.41 6.07
C GLY A 50 12.06 -22.83 6.18
N ALA A 51 10.74 -22.97 6.30
CA ALA A 51 10.03 -24.26 6.27
C ALA A 51 9.83 -24.83 4.85
N GLY A 52 10.16 -24.08 3.81
CA GLY A 52 9.92 -24.44 2.41
C GLY A 52 8.60 -23.96 1.83
N ASP A 53 7.77 -23.25 2.61
CA ASP A 53 6.51 -22.69 2.13
C ASP A 53 6.76 -21.64 1.03
N LEU A 54 6.04 -21.79 -0.08
CA LEU A 54 6.13 -20.90 -1.23
C LEU A 54 4.95 -19.93 -1.24
N LYS A 55 5.25 -18.63 -1.24
CA LYS A 55 4.23 -17.58 -1.32
C LYS A 55 4.51 -16.67 -2.50
N PHE A 56 3.54 -16.57 -3.40
CA PHE A 56 3.60 -15.66 -4.54
C PHE A 56 2.81 -14.41 -4.21
N THR A 57 3.44 -13.25 -4.27
CA THR A 57 2.73 -12.00 -4.03
C THR A 57 3.30 -10.86 -4.85
N LYS A 58 2.38 -9.99 -5.26
CA LYS A 58 2.70 -8.66 -5.78
C LYS A 58 2.42 -7.57 -4.75
N ASP A 59 1.65 -7.90 -3.72
CA ASP A 59 1.27 -6.94 -2.69
C ASP A 59 2.47 -6.55 -1.82
N GLY A 60 2.67 -5.24 -1.68
CA GLY A 60 3.73 -4.68 -0.86
C GLY A 60 3.54 -5.00 0.62
N SER A 61 2.31 -4.99 1.13
CA SER A 61 2.02 -5.27 2.55
C SER A 61 2.39 -6.71 2.91
N VAL A 62 1.92 -7.67 2.14
CA VAL A 62 2.25 -9.09 2.30
C VAL A 62 3.76 -9.30 2.21
N LEU A 63 4.42 -8.69 1.23
CA LEU A 63 5.85 -8.83 1.06
C LEU A 63 6.65 -8.27 2.25
N LEU A 64 6.25 -7.12 2.78
CA LEU A 64 6.91 -6.49 3.93
C LEU A 64 6.70 -7.27 5.24
N ASN A 65 5.55 -7.93 5.40
CA ASN A 65 5.26 -8.75 6.58
C ASN A 65 6.02 -10.10 6.57
N GLU A 66 6.23 -10.69 5.39
CA GLU A 66 6.95 -11.96 5.24
C GLU A 66 8.49 -11.79 5.29
N MET A 67 9.00 -10.59 4.97
CA MET A 67 10.43 -10.32 5.03
C MET A 67 10.91 -10.04 6.45
N GLN A 68 11.99 -10.71 6.86
CA GLN A 68 12.66 -10.43 8.13
C GLN A 68 13.53 -9.17 8.03
N LEU A 69 12.93 -8.02 8.32
CA LEU A 69 13.62 -6.72 8.29
C LEU A 69 14.50 -6.53 9.53
N THR A 70 15.82 -6.45 9.34
CA THR A 70 16.78 -6.20 10.43
C THR A 70 16.98 -4.71 10.70
N HIS A 71 16.84 -3.87 9.67
CA HIS A 71 17.13 -2.44 9.79
C HIS A 71 15.96 -1.69 10.47
N PRO A 72 16.20 -0.90 11.54
CA PRO A 72 15.11 -0.26 12.31
C PRO A 72 14.28 0.71 11.45
N THR A 73 14.92 1.48 10.58
CA THR A 73 14.23 2.39 9.64
C THR A 73 13.37 1.64 8.63
N ALA A 74 13.81 0.46 8.18
CA ALA A 74 13.02 -0.38 7.29
C ALA A 74 11.76 -0.90 7.99
N VAL A 75 11.86 -1.29 9.27
CA VAL A 75 10.72 -1.69 10.10
C VAL A 75 9.72 -0.55 10.27
N LEU A 76 10.19 0.69 10.50
CA LEU A 76 9.30 1.85 10.61
C LEU A 76 8.54 2.13 9.30
N ILE A 77 9.23 2.04 8.16
CA ILE A 77 8.61 2.19 6.84
C ILE A 77 7.61 1.06 6.58
N ALA A 78 7.97 -0.18 6.91
CA ALA A 78 7.07 -1.33 6.77
C ALA A 78 5.80 -1.16 7.59
N ARG A 79 5.91 -0.73 8.86
CA ARG A 79 4.75 -0.43 9.71
C ARG A 79 3.84 0.66 9.12
N SER A 80 4.42 1.66 8.46
CA SER A 80 3.62 2.67 7.76
C SER A 80 2.88 2.08 6.55
N ALA A 81 3.46 1.11 5.86
CA ALA A 81 2.80 0.41 4.76
C ALA A 81 1.68 -0.50 5.28
N THR A 82 1.90 -1.23 6.38
CA THR A 82 0.85 -2.02 7.05
C THR A 82 -0.31 -1.14 7.50
N ALA A 83 -0.03 0.01 8.14
CA ALA A 83 -1.08 0.94 8.54
C ALA A 83 -1.87 1.53 7.35
N GLN A 84 -1.23 1.69 6.19
CA GLN A 84 -1.91 2.10 4.97
C GLN A 84 -2.84 1.01 4.45
N ASP A 85 -2.40 -0.25 4.52
CA ASP A 85 -3.18 -1.43 4.16
C ASP A 85 -4.42 -1.58 5.07
N ASP A 86 -4.24 -1.43 6.38
CA ASP A 86 -5.33 -1.56 7.36
C ASP A 86 -6.44 -0.50 7.17
N VAL A 87 -6.07 0.73 6.78
CA VAL A 87 -7.02 1.84 6.65
C VAL A 87 -7.64 1.92 5.25
N THR A 88 -6.85 1.66 4.21
CA THR A 88 -7.28 1.87 2.81
C THR A 88 -7.30 0.61 1.95
N GLY A 89 -6.55 -0.43 2.31
CA GLY A 89 -6.47 -1.70 1.59
C GLY A 89 -5.72 -1.66 0.26
N ASP A 90 -5.16 -0.52 -0.14
CA ASP A 90 -4.39 -0.37 -1.39
C ASP A 90 -3.32 0.72 -1.26
N GLY A 91 -2.41 0.79 -2.22
CA GLY A 91 -1.37 1.84 -2.29
C GLY A 91 -0.20 1.63 -1.34
N THR A 92 -0.06 0.45 -0.76
CA THR A 92 1.03 0.07 0.16
C THR A 92 2.40 0.25 -0.49
N THR A 93 2.57 -0.25 -1.71
CA THR A 93 3.78 -0.08 -2.52
C THR A 93 4.07 1.39 -2.83
N SER A 94 3.05 2.15 -3.25
CA SER A 94 3.18 3.57 -3.57
C SER A 94 3.64 4.39 -2.37
N ASN A 95 3.12 4.09 -1.17
CA ASN A 95 3.52 4.76 0.06
C ASN A 95 5.03 4.62 0.33
N VAL A 96 5.56 3.40 0.24
CA VAL A 96 7.00 3.15 0.45
C VAL A 96 7.85 3.85 -0.60
N LEU A 97 7.41 3.85 -1.87
CA LEU A 97 8.13 4.51 -2.95
C LEU A 97 8.20 6.03 -2.75
N ILE A 98 7.09 6.65 -2.34
CA ILE A 98 7.04 8.09 -2.04
C ILE A 98 7.98 8.42 -0.87
N ILE A 99 7.97 7.63 0.20
CA ILE A 99 8.87 7.84 1.34
C ILE A 99 10.33 7.77 0.90
N GLY A 100 10.71 6.75 0.12
CA GLY A 100 12.08 6.59 -0.39
C GLY A 100 12.52 7.79 -1.24
N GLU A 101 11.69 8.22 -2.18
CA GLU A 101 12.02 9.32 -3.08
C GLU A 101 12.08 10.68 -2.34
N VAL A 102 11.14 10.94 -1.42
CA VAL A 102 11.14 12.16 -0.60
C VAL A 102 12.41 12.25 0.24
N LEU A 103 12.83 11.14 0.87
CA LEU A 103 14.08 11.10 1.63
C LEU A 103 15.30 11.30 0.74
N GLN A 104 15.31 10.74 -0.48
CA GLN A 104 16.39 10.95 -1.44
C GLN A 104 16.51 12.42 -1.86
N LYS A 105 15.40 13.09 -2.15
CA LYS A 105 15.40 14.53 -2.47
C LYS A 105 15.80 15.38 -1.26
N ALA A 106 15.33 15.04 -0.07
CA ALA A 106 15.74 15.70 1.16
C ALA A 106 17.26 15.59 1.39
N MET A 107 17.87 14.46 1.07
CA MET A 107 19.32 14.28 1.21
C MET A 107 20.14 15.20 0.30
N ILE A 108 19.64 15.49 -0.91
CA ILE A 108 20.31 16.43 -1.82
C ILE A 108 20.38 17.81 -1.16
N SER A 109 19.26 18.31 -0.63
CA SER A 109 19.22 19.60 0.08
C SER A 109 20.03 19.60 1.39
N LEU A 110 20.09 18.47 2.10
CA LEU A 110 20.96 18.32 3.27
C LEU A 110 22.44 18.45 2.90
N ASN A 111 22.85 17.86 1.78
CA ASN A 111 24.23 17.95 1.27
C ASN A 111 24.60 19.37 0.82
N GLU A 112 23.61 20.17 0.39
CA GLU A 112 23.78 21.60 0.10
C GLU A 112 23.89 22.47 1.37
N GLY A 113 23.78 21.87 2.56
CA GLY A 113 23.94 22.55 3.84
C GLY A 113 22.64 23.08 4.46
N VAL A 114 21.48 22.73 3.91
CA VAL A 114 20.18 23.13 4.49
C VAL A 114 19.93 22.35 5.78
N HIS A 115 19.52 23.04 6.85
CA HIS A 115 19.22 22.39 8.11
C HIS A 115 17.97 21.49 8.00
N PRO A 116 17.97 20.24 8.53
CA PRO A 116 16.86 19.28 8.39
C PRO A 116 15.48 19.85 8.77
N THR A 117 15.41 20.69 9.81
CA THR A 117 14.17 21.33 10.26
C THR A 117 13.50 22.17 9.18
N ILE A 118 14.30 22.86 8.35
CA ILE A 118 13.77 23.69 7.26
C ILE A 118 13.14 22.80 6.19
N ILE A 119 13.78 21.67 5.88
CA ILE A 119 13.27 20.68 4.92
C ILE A 119 11.96 20.08 5.42
N VAL A 120 11.88 19.68 6.69
CA VAL A 120 10.65 19.16 7.31
C VAL A 120 9.52 20.19 7.25
N ASN A 121 9.80 21.45 7.55
CA ASN A 121 8.82 22.53 7.46
C ASN A 121 8.34 22.72 6.01
N GLY A 122 9.25 22.66 5.03
CA GLY A 122 8.93 22.72 3.61
C GLY A 122 8.02 21.56 3.16
N ILE A 123 8.33 20.33 3.56
CA ILE A 123 7.51 19.14 3.26
C ILE A 123 6.11 19.28 3.88
N ASN A 124 6.01 19.77 5.13
CA ASN A 124 4.73 19.99 5.78
C ASN A 124 3.89 21.09 5.09
N ALA A 125 4.53 22.15 4.60
CA ALA A 125 3.86 23.18 3.81
C ALA A 125 3.37 22.62 2.47
N ALA A 126 4.21 21.87 1.77
CA ALA A 126 3.86 21.22 0.50
C ALA A 126 2.70 20.24 0.67
N LYS A 127 2.71 19.41 1.73
CA LYS A 127 1.63 18.49 2.06
C LYS A 127 0.27 19.20 2.14
N LYS A 128 0.19 20.36 2.78
CA LYS A 128 -1.07 21.13 2.89
C LYS A 128 -1.59 21.54 1.52
N ILE A 129 -0.71 22.05 0.66
CA ILE A 129 -1.06 22.48 -0.71
C ILE A 129 -1.47 21.27 -1.56
N CYS A 130 -0.77 20.14 -1.45
CA CYS A 130 -1.13 18.91 -2.15
C CYS A 130 -2.53 18.44 -1.77
N LEU A 131 -2.88 18.42 -0.48
CA LEU A 131 -4.21 18.02 -0.03
C LEU A 131 -5.31 18.94 -0.57
N GLN A 132 -5.11 20.26 -0.52
CA GLN A 132 -6.04 21.23 -1.11
C GLN A 132 -6.20 21.02 -2.63
N THR A 133 -5.10 20.70 -3.30
CA THR A 133 -5.09 20.46 -4.76
C THR A 133 -5.85 19.17 -5.10
N LEU A 134 -5.67 18.11 -4.31
CA LEU A 134 -6.40 16.85 -4.47
C LEU A 134 -7.91 17.04 -4.27
N ASP A 135 -8.32 17.86 -3.29
CA ASP A 135 -9.73 18.18 -3.06
C ASP A 135 -10.40 18.93 -4.21
N ASN A 136 -9.59 19.70 -4.98
CA ASN A 136 -10.04 20.41 -6.17
C ASN A 136 -10.01 19.52 -7.43
N MET A 137 -9.05 18.59 -7.52
CA MET A 137 -8.89 17.69 -8.66
C MET A 137 -9.80 16.45 -8.59
N ARG A 138 -10.34 16.11 -7.41
CA ARG A 138 -11.21 14.93 -7.27
C ARG A 138 -12.40 15.04 -8.22
N TRP A 139 -12.59 14.02 -9.05
CA TRP A 139 -13.76 13.95 -9.89
C TRP A 139 -15.00 13.80 -9.00
N ARG A 140 -15.96 14.71 -9.17
CA ARG A 140 -17.26 14.61 -8.52
C ARG A 140 -18.24 14.13 -9.57
N SER A 141 -18.71 12.89 -9.47
CA SER A 141 -19.88 12.44 -10.22
C SER A 141 -21.05 13.34 -9.84
N ASP A 142 -21.42 14.25 -10.73
CA ASP A 142 -22.61 15.10 -10.69
C ASP A 142 -22.92 15.82 -9.37
N GLY A 143 -22.12 16.84 -9.06
CA GLY A 143 -22.64 18.13 -8.55
C GLY A 143 -23.33 18.23 -7.18
N LYS A 144 -23.64 17.15 -6.47
CA LYS A 144 -24.22 17.20 -5.12
C LYS A 144 -23.64 16.10 -4.24
N ASP A 145 -23.69 16.37 -2.95
CA ASP A 145 -23.03 15.67 -1.86
C ASP A 145 -22.99 14.13 -1.99
N PHE A 146 -21.96 13.54 -1.39
CA PHE A 146 -21.69 12.10 -1.27
C PHE A 146 -22.86 11.26 -0.72
N SER A 147 -23.98 11.90 -0.35
CA SER A 147 -25.19 11.28 0.20
C SER A 147 -25.96 10.43 -0.79
N THR A 148 -25.87 10.69 -2.11
CA THR A 148 -26.51 9.82 -3.11
C THR A 148 -25.79 9.89 -4.45
N PRO A 149 -24.67 9.18 -4.65
CA PRO A 149 -24.20 8.98 -5.99
C PRO A 149 -25.11 7.94 -6.65
N PHE A 150 -25.76 8.31 -7.74
CA PHE A 150 -26.11 7.36 -8.78
C PHE A 150 -24.78 6.91 -9.40
N LEU A 151 -23.98 6.13 -8.65
CA LEU A 151 -22.70 5.63 -9.13
C LEU A 151 -23.07 4.64 -10.23
N ASP A 152 -22.84 5.05 -11.47
CA ASP A 152 -23.07 4.18 -12.61
C ASP A 152 -22.32 2.86 -12.36
N ARG A 153 -23.02 1.73 -12.50
CA ARG A 153 -22.43 0.40 -12.35
C ARG A 153 -21.20 0.27 -13.25
N SER A 154 -21.21 0.92 -14.40
CA SER A 154 -20.05 0.96 -15.30
C SER A 154 -18.81 1.60 -14.65
N ALA A 155 -18.98 2.69 -13.89
CA ALA A 155 -17.90 3.36 -13.19
C ALA A 155 -17.35 2.50 -12.05
N LEU A 156 -18.22 1.82 -11.29
CA LEU A 156 -17.81 0.86 -10.27
C LEU A 156 -16.98 -0.29 -10.84
N ILE A 157 -17.39 -0.84 -11.98
CA ILE A 157 -16.65 -1.89 -12.68
C ILE A 157 -15.28 -1.37 -13.10
N ASN A 158 -15.20 -0.15 -13.63
CA ASN A 158 -13.93 0.44 -14.01
C ASN A 158 -12.99 0.60 -12.79
N VAL A 159 -13.51 1.03 -11.64
CA VAL A 159 -12.73 1.11 -10.39
C VAL A 159 -12.23 -0.28 -9.98
N ALA A 160 -13.11 -1.28 -9.90
CA ALA A 160 -12.73 -2.64 -9.55
C ALA A 160 -11.68 -3.22 -10.52
N LEU A 161 -11.83 -2.96 -11.82
CA LEU A 161 -10.85 -3.34 -12.84
C LEU A 161 -9.49 -2.69 -12.62
N THR A 162 -9.44 -1.40 -12.27
CA THR A 162 -8.16 -0.71 -12.04
C THR A 162 -7.37 -1.33 -10.91
N THR A 163 -8.03 -1.71 -9.81
CA THR A 163 -7.38 -2.37 -8.67
C THR A 163 -6.98 -3.81 -9.02
N LEU A 164 -7.90 -4.61 -9.59
CA LEU A 164 -7.63 -6.02 -9.87
C LEU A 164 -6.54 -6.25 -10.91
N LYS A 165 -6.47 -5.41 -11.95
CA LYS A 165 -5.43 -5.51 -13.00
C LYS A 165 -4.01 -5.33 -12.47
N THR A 166 -3.85 -4.75 -11.28
CA THR A 166 -2.53 -4.67 -10.66
C THR A 166 -2.09 -6.02 -10.08
N LYS A 167 -3.00 -6.90 -9.69
CA LYS A 167 -2.70 -8.16 -8.99
C LYS A 167 -2.93 -9.42 -9.84
N LEU A 168 -3.88 -9.38 -10.78
CA LEU A 168 -4.36 -10.56 -11.51
C LEU A 168 -4.18 -10.44 -13.03
N VAL A 169 -4.33 -11.58 -13.72
CA VAL A 169 -4.37 -11.64 -15.18
C VAL A 169 -5.65 -10.97 -15.70
N ASN A 170 -5.57 -10.33 -16.87
CA ASN A 170 -6.66 -9.54 -17.44
C ASN A 170 -7.99 -10.29 -17.57
N ASN A 171 -7.97 -11.56 -18.00
CA ASN A 171 -9.19 -12.34 -18.21
C ASN A 171 -9.94 -12.60 -16.90
N VAL A 172 -9.22 -13.00 -15.86
CA VAL A 172 -9.76 -13.26 -14.52
C VAL A 172 -10.25 -11.96 -13.88
N SER A 173 -9.49 -10.86 -14.05
CA SER A 173 -9.85 -9.54 -13.53
C SER A 173 -11.21 -9.06 -14.05
N ASN A 174 -11.53 -9.32 -15.32
CA ASN A 174 -12.80 -8.90 -15.92
C ASN A 174 -14.02 -9.64 -15.32
N ILE A 175 -13.88 -10.93 -15.06
CA ILE A 175 -14.93 -11.76 -14.46
C ILE A 175 -15.12 -11.35 -13.00
N LEU A 176 -14.03 -11.28 -12.23
CA LEU A 176 -14.07 -10.93 -10.82
C LEU A 176 -14.56 -9.50 -10.58
N ALA A 177 -14.22 -8.53 -11.44
CA ALA A 177 -14.69 -7.16 -11.29
C ALA A 177 -16.22 -7.07 -11.31
N GLN A 178 -16.89 -7.86 -12.16
CA GLN A 178 -18.36 -7.89 -12.19
C GLN A 178 -18.91 -8.48 -10.90
N HIS A 179 -18.36 -9.61 -10.45
CA HIS A 179 -18.78 -10.29 -9.23
C HIS A 179 -18.58 -9.44 -7.96
N ILE A 180 -17.45 -8.72 -7.85
CA ILE A 180 -17.18 -7.83 -6.72
C ILE A 180 -18.18 -6.68 -6.70
N VAL A 181 -18.48 -6.08 -7.85
CA VAL A 181 -19.46 -4.97 -7.91
C VAL A 181 -20.85 -5.46 -7.55
N ASP A 182 -21.27 -6.63 -8.04
CA ASP A 182 -22.56 -7.21 -7.71
C ASP A 182 -22.66 -7.57 -6.20
N ALA A 183 -21.59 -8.11 -5.61
CA ALA A 183 -21.52 -8.40 -4.18
C ALA A 183 -21.63 -7.11 -3.33
N VAL A 184 -20.86 -6.07 -3.67
CA VAL A 184 -20.87 -4.80 -2.94
C VAL A 184 -22.21 -4.08 -3.07
N LEU A 185 -22.82 -4.09 -4.26
CA LEU A 185 -24.15 -3.49 -4.47
C LEU A 185 -25.25 -4.20 -3.68
N THR A 186 -25.10 -5.52 -3.49
CA THR A 186 -26.06 -6.34 -2.75
C THR A 186 -26.01 -6.05 -1.25
N VAL A 187 -24.81 -5.83 -0.70
CA VAL A 187 -24.60 -5.55 0.73
C VAL A 187 -24.90 -4.09 1.07
N LYS A 188 -24.85 -3.19 0.08
CA LYS A 188 -25.08 -1.76 0.29
C LYS A 188 -26.49 -1.49 0.82
N GLN A 189 -26.58 -1.10 2.09
CA GLN A 189 -27.80 -0.58 2.69
C GLN A 189 -27.88 0.95 2.55
N PRO A 190 -29.09 1.53 2.41
CA PRO A 190 -29.24 2.98 2.38
C PRO A 190 -28.84 3.58 3.73
N ASN A 191 -27.90 4.53 3.72
CA ASN A 191 -27.40 5.30 4.87
C ASN A 191 -26.49 4.57 5.88
N GLU A 192 -26.07 3.34 5.63
CA GLU A 192 -25.07 2.64 6.44
C GLU A 192 -23.74 2.48 5.70
N PRO A 193 -22.59 2.46 6.42
CA PRO A 193 -21.32 2.09 5.82
C PRO A 193 -21.38 0.64 5.32
N ILE A 194 -20.69 0.35 4.22
CA ILE A 194 -20.65 -0.99 3.64
C ILE A 194 -19.94 -1.91 4.64
N ASP A 195 -20.65 -2.95 5.09
CA ASP A 195 -20.09 -3.99 5.95
C ASP A 195 -19.56 -5.16 5.11
N LEU A 196 -18.24 -5.24 4.96
CA LEU A 196 -17.60 -6.30 4.19
C LEU A 196 -17.71 -7.69 4.86
N PHE A 197 -18.06 -7.77 6.14
CA PHE A 197 -18.28 -9.07 6.81
C PHE A 197 -19.52 -9.80 6.30
N MET A 198 -20.42 -9.11 5.58
CA MET A 198 -21.56 -9.73 4.90
C MET A 198 -21.16 -10.48 3.61
N ILE A 199 -19.91 -10.32 3.14
CA ILE A 199 -19.38 -11.00 1.97
C ILE A 199 -18.45 -12.12 2.44
N GLU A 200 -18.86 -13.37 2.24
CA GLU A 200 -18.04 -14.54 2.54
C GLU A 200 -17.23 -14.96 1.31
N ILE A 201 -15.92 -15.16 1.49
CA ILE A 201 -15.01 -15.64 0.45
C ILE A 201 -14.73 -17.12 0.72
N MET A 202 -15.18 -17.98 -0.19
CA MET A 202 -14.96 -19.43 -0.12
C MET A 202 -14.02 -19.91 -1.22
N GLU A 203 -12.95 -20.60 -0.83
CA GLU A 203 -11.96 -21.14 -1.76
C GLU A 203 -12.18 -22.65 -1.96
N ILE A 204 -12.23 -23.09 -3.22
CA ILE A 204 -12.38 -24.51 -3.59
C ILE A 204 -11.22 -24.91 -4.51
N MET A 205 -10.34 -25.80 -4.05
CA MET A 205 -9.06 -26.12 -4.71
C MET A 205 -9.16 -26.94 -6.02
N ASN A 206 -10.35 -27.40 -6.41
CA ASN A 206 -10.50 -28.38 -7.50
C ASN A 206 -10.77 -27.78 -8.89
N ARG A 207 -10.71 -26.44 -9.06
CA ARG A 207 -11.09 -25.76 -10.32
C ARG A 207 -10.09 -24.68 -10.73
N VAL A 208 -10.24 -24.19 -11.96
CA VAL A 208 -9.48 -23.06 -12.50
C VAL A 208 -9.99 -21.73 -11.93
N ASP A 209 -9.12 -20.74 -11.86
CA ASP A 209 -9.40 -19.38 -11.38
C ASP A 209 -10.56 -18.69 -12.13
N THR A 210 -10.75 -19.01 -13.41
CA THR A 210 -11.86 -18.51 -14.23
C THR A 210 -13.23 -19.05 -13.84
N ASP A 211 -13.31 -20.11 -13.03
CA ASP A 211 -14.57 -20.73 -12.60
C ASP A 211 -15.17 -20.07 -11.34
N SER A 212 -14.55 -19.00 -10.86
CA SER A 212 -15.06 -18.20 -9.74
C SER A 212 -16.49 -17.72 -10.02
N LYS A 213 -17.42 -17.95 -9.08
CA LYS A 213 -18.83 -17.59 -9.22
C LYS A 213 -19.29 -16.77 -8.02
N TYR A 214 -20.15 -15.80 -8.31
CA TYR A 214 -20.92 -15.09 -7.30
C TYR A 214 -22.19 -15.86 -6.95
N PHE A 215 -22.46 -16.03 -5.66
CA PHE A 215 -23.70 -16.62 -5.14
C PHE A 215 -24.39 -15.63 -4.21
N TYR A 216 -25.72 -15.52 -4.34
CA TYR A 216 -26.55 -14.74 -3.44
C TYR A 216 -27.17 -15.69 -2.40
N ASN A 217 -27.00 -15.39 -1.11
CA ASN A 217 -27.47 -16.21 0.03
C ASN A 217 -27.00 -17.67 -0.01
N PHE A 218 -25.69 -17.90 -0.03
CA PHE A 218 -25.13 -19.24 0.09
C PHE A 218 -25.16 -19.68 1.56
N GLN A 219 -25.88 -20.77 1.86
CA GLN A 219 -25.87 -21.42 3.17
C GLN A 219 -25.23 -22.79 3.03
N LEU A 220 -24.18 -23.05 3.80
CA LEU A 220 -23.65 -24.39 4.00
C LEU A 220 -24.64 -25.16 4.88
N TYR A 221 -25.25 -26.20 4.32
CA TYR A 221 -25.98 -27.22 5.08
C TYR A 221 -25.00 -28.21 5.72
#